data_AF-A0A7W5A831-F1
#
_entry.id   AF-A0A7W5A831-F1
#
_cell.length_a   1.000
_cell.length_b   1.000
_cell.length_c   1.000
_cell.angle_alpha   90.00
_cell.angle_beta   90.00
_cell.angle_gamma   90.00
#
_symmetry.space_group_name_H-M   'P 1'
#
loop_
_entity.id
_entity.type
_entity.pdbx_description
1 polymer ?
#
loop_
_entity_poly.entity_id
_entity_poly.type
_entity_poly.pdbx_seq_one_letter_code
_entity_poly.pdbx_strand_id
1 'polypeptide(L)'
;MPISFGQVKTWKAAPLGDAGDGLKADLRNLETSRDELEAGGVPKSWTGLAADAARTQRDTLVTNLTTHITGKQQMQKALYNAETEVEAIERLVQGILDRAKTHDFKVSDDGTVTDTSTPPTFTNRFEAEEWGNSRNHTAQEIADDVTAALAKAAGVDALLTDAIPAGIDDGLDDTRRERGMASPEVAERWAQLTDAERKAIIDQKIEELAEEYGLEVEDIIWDDTMSGNGSWSEGEKAVRLNPDRLDDPDLLHTVAHEMRHARQHEAIRDENDWQFWWEDDPFDEHREDGITEEQTNDWEENFENYKPSSPDYDAYYNQPVEVDARKTGREYLDNVTPEELDRLLKESK
;
A
#
# COMPACT_ATOMS: atom_id res chain seq x y z
N MET A 1 -1.60 -8.91 8.75
CA MET A 1 -2.79 -9.51 9.41
C MET A 1 -3.92 -8.53 9.20
N PRO A 2 -4.95 -8.92 8.46
CA PRO A 2 -6.03 -8.02 8.11
C PRO A 2 -6.89 -7.75 9.35
N ILE A 3 -7.54 -6.59 9.38
CA ILE A 3 -8.46 -6.22 10.45
C ILE A 3 -9.68 -7.16 10.43
N SER A 4 -10.07 -7.66 11.60
CA SER A 4 -11.24 -8.53 11.75
C SER A 4 -12.52 -7.74 11.99
N PHE A 5 -13.67 -8.32 11.64
CA PHE A 5 -14.98 -7.69 11.90
C PHE A 5 -15.20 -7.45 13.41
N GLY A 6 -14.66 -8.33 14.25
CA GLY A 6 -14.57 -8.20 15.71
C GLY A 6 -13.93 -6.90 16.14
N GLN A 7 -12.80 -6.54 15.53
CA GLN A 7 -12.10 -5.28 15.80
C GLN A 7 -12.90 -4.08 15.30
N VAL A 8 -13.41 -4.14 14.06
CA VAL A 8 -14.22 -3.04 13.47
C VAL A 8 -15.46 -2.72 14.31
N LYS A 9 -16.12 -3.72 14.91
CA LYS A 9 -17.24 -3.49 15.85
C LYS A 9 -16.89 -2.60 17.04
N THR A 10 -15.62 -2.57 17.44
CA THR A 10 -15.17 -1.78 18.60
C THR A 10 -14.82 -0.34 18.25
N TRP A 11 -14.71 -0.02 16.95
CA TRP A 11 -14.34 1.31 16.49
C TRP A 11 -15.40 2.35 16.85
N LYS A 12 -14.94 3.57 17.12
CA LYS A 12 -15.74 4.71 17.58
C LYS A 12 -15.23 5.96 16.89
N ALA A 13 -16.12 6.74 16.28
CA ALA A 13 -15.75 7.96 15.57
C ALA A 13 -15.32 9.08 16.53
N ALA A 14 -16.10 9.31 17.60
CA ALA A 14 -15.93 10.47 18.49
C ALA A 14 -14.51 10.68 19.05
N PRO A 15 -13.76 9.64 19.48
CA PRO A 15 -12.38 9.83 19.94
C PRO A 15 -11.43 10.41 18.86
N LEU A 16 -11.68 10.15 17.57
CA LEU A 16 -10.89 10.72 16.47
C LEU A 16 -11.14 12.22 16.33
N GLY A 17 -12.41 12.64 16.41
CA GLY A 17 -12.80 14.05 16.42
C GLY A 17 -12.21 14.80 17.61
N ASP A 18 -12.29 14.22 18.81
CA ASP A 18 -11.69 14.77 20.03
C ASP A 18 -10.16 14.93 19.88
N ALA A 19 -9.48 13.95 19.30
CA ALA A 19 -8.05 14.03 19.01
C ALA A 19 -7.73 15.12 17.97
N GLY A 20 -8.54 15.24 16.91
CA GLY A 20 -8.44 16.30 15.91
C GLY A 20 -8.60 17.70 16.53
N ASP A 21 -9.56 17.87 17.44
CA ASP A 21 -9.76 19.11 18.20
C ASP A 21 -8.59 19.42 19.14
N GLY A 22 -8.01 18.40 19.77
CA GLY A 22 -6.76 18.54 20.52
C GLY A 22 -5.62 19.08 19.66
N LEU A 23 -5.38 18.46 18.50
CA LEU A 23 -4.35 18.94 17.56
C LEU A 23 -4.64 20.35 17.04
N LYS A 24 -5.92 20.69 16.81
CA LYS A 24 -6.32 22.06 16.42
C LYS A 24 -5.92 23.11 17.45
N ALA A 25 -6.12 22.81 18.73
CA ALA A 25 -5.75 23.71 19.81
C ALA A 25 -4.23 23.86 19.90
N ASP A 26 -3.49 22.75 19.80
CA ASP A 26 -2.02 22.76 19.78
C ASP A 26 -1.46 23.55 18.60
N LEU A 27 -2.03 23.37 17.41
CA LEU A 27 -1.64 24.08 16.19
C LEU A 27 -1.72 25.59 16.37
N ARG A 28 -2.82 26.10 16.94
CA ARG A 28 -2.97 27.53 17.22
C ARG A 28 -1.88 28.07 18.16
N ASN A 29 -1.51 27.29 19.17
CA ASN A 29 -0.45 27.66 20.12
C ASN A 29 0.92 27.68 19.44
N LEU A 30 1.21 26.69 18.58
CA LEU A 30 2.45 26.59 17.83
C LEU A 30 2.58 27.70 16.79
N GLU A 31 1.52 27.99 16.05
CA GLU A 31 1.47 29.09 15.08
C GLU A 31 1.72 30.43 15.78
N THR A 32 1.04 30.69 16.90
CA THR A 32 1.28 31.91 17.71
C THR A 32 2.74 31.98 18.18
N SER A 33 3.29 30.88 18.70
CA SER A 33 4.67 30.84 19.19
C SER A 33 5.70 31.07 18.08
N ARG A 34 5.47 30.50 16.89
CA ARG A 34 6.29 30.71 15.70
C ARG A 34 6.27 32.18 15.30
N ASP A 35 5.08 32.77 15.20
CA ASP A 35 4.90 34.15 14.76
C ASP A 35 5.55 35.14 15.75
N GLU A 36 5.42 34.89 17.06
CA GLU A 36 6.09 35.68 18.10
C GLU A 36 7.62 35.56 18.03
N LEU A 37 8.14 34.34 17.82
CA LEU A 37 9.57 34.10 17.67
C LEU A 37 10.14 34.77 16.42
N GLU A 38 9.42 34.70 15.30
CA GLU A 38 9.81 35.33 14.03
C GLU A 38 9.84 36.86 14.18
N ALA A 39 8.78 37.44 14.74
CA ALA A 39 8.63 38.88 14.88
C ALA A 39 9.55 39.50 15.96
N GLY A 40 9.77 38.78 17.07
CA GLY A 40 10.34 39.33 18.30
C GLY A 40 11.56 38.62 18.87
N GLY A 41 11.96 37.46 18.32
CA GLY A 41 13.00 36.60 18.91
C GLY A 41 14.39 37.23 19.01
N VAL A 42 14.70 38.23 18.19
CA VAL A 42 15.95 39.00 18.25
C VAL A 42 15.66 40.50 18.04
N PRO A 43 15.94 41.37 19.03
CA PRO A 43 15.71 42.80 18.87
C PRO A 43 16.47 43.39 17.68
N LYS A 44 15.79 44.19 16.86
CA LYS A 44 16.41 44.86 15.69
C LYS A 44 17.55 45.80 16.08
N SER A 45 17.55 46.29 17.32
CA SER A 45 18.60 47.15 17.88
C SER A 45 19.87 46.40 18.29
N TRP A 46 19.82 45.07 18.44
CA TRP A 46 21.00 44.27 18.79
C TRP A 46 21.82 43.95 17.54
N THR A 47 23.11 44.28 17.55
CA THR A 47 24.00 44.17 16.39
C THR A 47 25.32 43.46 16.72
N GLY A 48 26.04 43.05 15.70
CA GLY A 48 27.32 42.33 15.80
C GLY A 48 27.16 40.80 15.67
N LEU A 49 28.28 40.09 15.68
CA LEU A 49 28.36 38.65 15.38
C LEU A 49 27.43 37.79 16.25
N ALA A 50 27.26 38.14 17.52
CA ALA A 50 26.36 37.42 18.42
C ALA A 50 24.87 37.61 18.04
N ALA A 51 24.50 38.81 17.58
CA ALA A 51 23.15 39.08 17.10
C ALA A 51 22.87 38.35 15.78
N ASP A 52 23.86 38.27 14.89
CA ASP A 52 23.75 37.53 13.64
C ASP A 52 23.58 36.02 13.89
N ALA A 53 24.40 35.44 14.77
CA ALA A 53 24.26 34.05 15.19
C ALA A 53 22.89 33.77 15.83
N ALA A 54 22.38 34.68 16.67
CA ALA A 54 21.05 34.55 17.27
C ALA A 54 19.93 34.60 16.22
N ARG A 55 20.05 35.44 15.17
CA ARG A 55 19.07 35.46 14.06
C ARG A 55 19.08 34.16 13.28
N THR A 56 20.27 33.62 12.95
CA THR A 56 20.39 32.32 12.29
C THR A 56 19.74 31.20 13.11
N GLN A 57 19.98 31.18 14.43
CA GLN A 57 19.36 30.19 15.30
C GLN A 57 17.83 30.36 15.37
N ARG A 58 17.33 31.60 15.49
CA ARG A 58 15.89 31.89 15.44
C ARG A 58 15.28 31.41 14.13
N ASP A 59 15.91 31.68 12.98
CA ASP A 59 15.41 31.27 11.67
C ASP A 59 15.33 29.75 11.56
N THR A 60 16.33 29.04 12.07
CA THR A 60 16.32 27.57 12.16
C THR A 60 15.14 27.07 13.00
N LEU A 61 14.88 27.69 14.16
CA LEU A 61 13.74 27.32 15.02
C LEU A 61 12.40 27.62 14.35
N VAL A 62 12.27 28.75 13.64
CA VAL A 62 11.05 29.10 12.89
C VAL A 62 10.80 28.09 11.77
N THR A 63 11.84 27.66 11.05
CA THR A 63 11.74 26.59 10.04
C THR A 63 11.27 25.28 10.67
N ASN A 64 11.89 24.85 11.78
CA ASN A 64 11.50 23.62 12.46
C ASN A 64 10.04 23.67 12.96
N LEU A 65 9.62 24.80 13.56
CA LEU A 65 8.23 25.00 13.98
C LEU A 65 7.27 24.93 12.79
N THR A 66 7.66 25.50 11.64
CA THR A 66 6.83 25.45 10.42
C THR A 66 6.63 24.02 9.94
N THR A 67 7.70 23.22 9.88
CA THR A 67 7.60 21.79 9.52
C THR A 67 6.70 21.01 10.49
N HIS A 68 6.86 21.24 11.81
CA HIS A 68 6.00 20.60 12.80
C HIS A 68 4.53 21.01 12.69
N ILE A 69 4.25 22.28 12.40
CA ILE A 69 2.89 22.79 12.16
C ILE A 69 2.29 22.09 10.94
N THR A 70 3.02 21.99 9.82
CA THR A 70 2.55 21.30 8.61
C THR A 70 2.20 19.84 8.88
N GLY A 71 3.09 19.09 9.56
CA GLY A 71 2.81 17.69 9.90
C GLY A 71 1.59 17.52 10.81
N LYS A 72 1.45 18.38 11.83
CA LYS A 72 0.26 18.36 12.70
C LYS A 72 -1.03 18.73 11.96
N GLN A 73 -0.97 19.65 10.99
CA GLN A 73 -2.13 20.00 10.14
C GLN A 73 -2.57 18.82 9.27
N GLN A 74 -1.62 18.07 8.69
CA GLN A 74 -1.91 16.86 7.93
C GLN A 74 -2.61 15.80 8.79
N MET A 75 -2.03 15.48 9.96
CA MET A 75 -2.63 14.53 10.90
C MET A 75 -4.01 14.98 11.40
N GLN A 76 -4.18 16.27 11.70
CA GLN A 76 -5.48 16.82 12.08
C GLN A 76 -6.54 16.59 11.00
N LYS A 77 -6.21 16.90 9.74
CA LYS A 77 -7.13 16.70 8.62
C LYS A 77 -7.50 15.22 8.46
N ALA A 78 -6.52 14.33 8.57
CA ALA A 78 -6.74 12.89 8.48
C ALA A 78 -7.64 12.38 9.62
N LEU A 79 -7.48 12.87 10.86
CA LEU A 79 -8.34 12.50 11.98
C LEU A 79 -9.81 12.88 11.74
N TYR A 80 -10.09 14.07 11.21
CA TYR A 80 -11.48 14.47 10.91
C TYR A 80 -12.08 13.69 9.73
N ASN A 81 -11.27 13.38 8.73
CA ASN A 81 -11.70 12.52 7.62
C ASN A 81 -11.99 11.10 8.12
N ALA A 82 -11.09 10.54 8.92
CA ALA A 82 -11.25 9.23 9.54
C ALA A 82 -12.46 9.19 10.49
N GLU A 83 -12.73 10.25 11.26
CA GLU A 83 -13.95 10.35 12.08
C GLU A 83 -15.20 10.15 11.23
N THR A 84 -15.28 10.82 10.07
CA THR A 84 -16.42 10.73 9.16
C THR A 84 -16.60 9.31 8.60
N GLU A 85 -15.51 8.69 8.16
CA GLU A 85 -15.55 7.31 7.63
C GLU A 85 -15.86 6.29 8.73
N VAL A 86 -15.29 6.44 9.93
CA VAL A 86 -15.60 5.56 11.08
C VAL A 86 -17.06 5.72 11.49
N GLU A 87 -17.66 6.91 11.42
CA GLU A 87 -19.09 7.07 11.68
C GLU A 87 -19.94 6.30 10.64
N ALA A 88 -19.52 6.29 9.36
CA ALA A 88 -20.17 5.48 8.34
C ALA A 88 -20.02 3.97 8.62
N ILE A 89 -18.83 3.52 9.04
CA ILE A 89 -18.58 2.14 9.47
C ILE A 89 -19.45 1.76 10.65
N GLU A 90 -19.58 2.61 11.68
CA GLU A 90 -20.45 2.34 12.84
C GLU A 90 -21.91 2.10 12.42
N ARG A 91 -22.43 2.92 11.50
CA ARG A 91 -23.79 2.74 10.96
C ARG A 91 -23.92 1.44 10.15
N LEU A 92 -22.91 1.11 9.34
CA LEU A 92 -22.90 -0.11 8.54
C LEU A 92 -22.83 -1.36 9.43
N VAL A 93 -21.96 -1.38 10.43
CA VAL A 93 -21.86 -2.45 11.43
C VAL A 93 -23.20 -2.64 12.15
N GLN A 94 -23.83 -1.55 12.60
CA GLN A 94 -25.14 -1.65 13.23
C GLN A 94 -26.19 -2.25 12.28
N GLY A 95 -26.19 -1.82 11.00
CA GLY A 95 -27.06 -2.37 9.96
C GLY A 95 -26.83 -3.86 9.71
N ILE A 96 -25.58 -4.32 9.67
CA ILE A 96 -25.20 -5.73 9.54
C ILE A 96 -25.76 -6.54 10.70
N LEU A 97 -25.55 -6.08 11.93
CA LEU A 97 -25.99 -6.79 13.13
C LEU A 97 -27.52 -6.84 13.24
N ASP A 98 -28.21 -5.76 12.87
CA ASP A 98 -29.67 -5.70 12.85
C ASP A 98 -30.27 -6.56 11.75
N ARG A 99 -29.68 -6.58 10.54
CA ARG A 99 -30.10 -7.47 9.44
C ARG A 99 -29.89 -8.92 9.83
N ALA A 100 -28.70 -9.27 10.32
CA ALA A 100 -28.40 -10.62 10.77
C ALA A 100 -29.40 -11.09 11.83
N LYS A 101 -29.64 -10.28 12.86
CA LYS A 101 -30.61 -10.60 13.91
C LYS A 101 -32.04 -10.73 13.37
N THR A 102 -32.48 -9.82 12.52
CA THR A 102 -33.82 -9.83 11.91
C THR A 102 -34.08 -11.10 11.12
N HIS A 103 -33.04 -11.63 10.48
CA HIS A 103 -33.10 -12.80 9.64
C HIS A 103 -32.52 -14.06 10.30
N ASP A 104 -32.41 -14.14 11.62
CA ASP A 104 -31.90 -15.33 12.33
C ASP A 104 -30.50 -15.79 11.85
N PHE A 105 -29.62 -14.86 11.53
CA PHE A 105 -28.20 -15.07 11.27
C PHE A 105 -27.35 -14.55 12.43
N LYS A 106 -26.14 -15.10 12.53
CA LYS A 106 -25.08 -14.62 13.41
C LYS A 106 -23.85 -14.26 12.58
N VAL A 107 -23.23 -13.13 12.87
CA VAL A 107 -21.92 -12.75 12.32
C VAL A 107 -20.86 -12.90 13.43
N SER A 108 -19.83 -13.71 13.21
CA SER A 108 -18.71 -13.88 14.15
C SER A 108 -17.65 -12.78 14.01
N ASP A 109 -16.66 -12.80 14.89
CA ASP A 109 -15.59 -11.78 14.94
C ASP A 109 -14.67 -11.84 13.71
N ASP A 110 -14.56 -12.99 13.06
CA ASP A 110 -13.87 -13.14 11.77
C ASP A 110 -14.72 -12.68 10.57
N GLY A 111 -15.98 -12.25 10.80
CA GLY A 111 -16.91 -11.86 9.74
C GLY A 111 -17.76 -13.01 9.17
N THR A 112 -17.56 -14.25 9.63
CA THR A 112 -18.32 -15.40 9.10
C THR A 112 -19.81 -15.28 9.43
N VAL A 113 -20.66 -15.44 8.41
CA VAL A 113 -22.12 -15.41 8.52
C VAL A 113 -22.67 -16.83 8.68
N THR A 114 -23.36 -17.10 9.78
CA THR A 114 -23.95 -18.41 10.09
C THR A 114 -25.46 -18.33 10.24
N ASP A 115 -26.18 -19.18 9.51
CA ASP A 115 -27.63 -19.36 9.68
C ASP A 115 -27.93 -20.04 11.03
N THR A 116 -28.76 -19.41 11.85
CA THR A 116 -29.20 -19.95 13.16
C THR A 116 -30.68 -20.31 13.19
N SER A 117 -31.37 -20.15 12.07
CA SER A 117 -32.79 -20.48 11.94
C SER A 117 -33.03 -21.99 12.03
N THR A 118 -34.21 -22.37 12.53
CA THR A 118 -34.67 -23.76 12.43
C THR A 118 -35.43 -23.92 11.11
N PRO A 119 -35.00 -24.81 10.20
CA PRO A 119 -35.71 -25.02 8.94
C PRO A 119 -37.16 -25.45 9.19
N PRO A 120 -38.15 -24.86 8.50
CA PRO A 120 -39.53 -25.29 8.61
C PRO A 120 -39.74 -26.68 7.97
N THR A 121 -40.86 -27.32 8.27
CA THR A 121 -41.27 -28.54 7.56
C THR A 121 -41.79 -28.18 6.18
N PHE A 122 -41.22 -28.76 5.13
CA PHE A 122 -41.62 -28.52 3.75
C PHE A 122 -42.56 -29.62 3.23
N THR A 123 -43.53 -29.24 2.41
CA THR A 123 -44.50 -30.18 1.83
C THR A 123 -43.96 -30.83 0.56
N ASN A 124 -42.98 -30.18 -0.09
CA ASN A 124 -42.32 -30.66 -1.29
C ASN A 124 -40.89 -30.09 -1.39
N ARG A 125 -40.13 -30.62 -2.36
CA ARG A 125 -38.73 -30.24 -2.59
C ARG A 125 -38.57 -28.77 -3.04
N PHE A 126 -39.50 -28.24 -3.84
CA PHE A 126 -39.37 -26.88 -4.37
C PHE A 126 -39.48 -25.83 -3.27
N GLU A 127 -40.39 -26.02 -2.30
CA GLU A 127 -40.48 -25.15 -1.11
C GLU A 127 -39.17 -25.15 -0.29
N ALA A 128 -38.54 -26.32 -0.15
CA ALA A 128 -37.27 -26.45 0.55
C ALA A 128 -36.12 -25.74 -0.20
N GLU A 129 -36.09 -25.85 -1.53
CA GLU A 129 -35.10 -25.18 -2.39
C GLU A 129 -35.28 -23.66 -2.39
N GLU A 130 -36.52 -23.17 -2.50
CA GLU A 130 -36.83 -21.74 -2.46
C GLU A 130 -36.42 -21.12 -1.12
N TRP A 131 -36.73 -21.81 -0.01
CA TRP A 131 -36.28 -21.39 1.31
C TRP A 131 -34.75 -21.36 1.40
N GLY A 132 -34.06 -22.42 0.97
CA GLY A 132 -32.59 -22.47 0.97
C GLY A 132 -31.95 -21.37 0.12
N ASN A 133 -32.48 -21.11 -1.07
CA ASN A 133 -32.01 -20.03 -1.94
C ASN A 133 -32.23 -18.65 -1.30
N SER A 134 -33.37 -18.44 -0.64
CA SER A 134 -33.65 -17.21 0.09
C SER A 134 -32.67 -17.01 1.25
N ARG A 135 -32.38 -18.06 2.04
CA ARG A 135 -31.38 -18.01 3.12
C ARG A 135 -29.99 -17.69 2.58
N ASN A 136 -29.55 -18.40 1.53
CA ASN A 136 -28.24 -18.17 0.92
C ASN A 136 -28.09 -16.75 0.38
N HIS A 137 -29.14 -16.21 -0.24
CA HIS A 137 -29.14 -14.84 -0.74
C HIS A 137 -28.99 -13.83 0.40
N THR A 138 -29.76 -13.95 1.48
CA THR A 138 -29.62 -13.08 2.65
C THR A 138 -28.26 -13.23 3.32
N ALA A 139 -27.72 -14.45 3.42
CA ALA A 139 -26.38 -14.69 3.96
C ALA A 139 -25.31 -13.97 3.13
N GLN A 140 -25.42 -14.02 1.80
CA GLN A 140 -24.52 -13.31 0.89
C GLN A 140 -24.61 -11.80 1.06
N GLU A 141 -25.82 -11.23 1.12
CA GLU A 141 -25.98 -9.78 1.35
C GLU A 141 -25.32 -9.32 2.66
N ILE A 142 -25.44 -10.11 3.74
CA ILE A 142 -24.78 -9.81 5.01
C ILE A 142 -23.25 -9.92 4.86
N ALA A 143 -22.75 -10.94 4.15
CA ALA A 143 -21.33 -11.11 3.90
C ALA A 143 -20.73 -9.98 3.04
N ASP A 144 -21.48 -9.50 2.05
CA ASP A 144 -21.12 -8.36 1.21
C ASP A 144 -21.05 -7.07 2.04
N ASP A 145 -22.04 -6.84 2.91
CA ASP A 145 -22.03 -5.69 3.83
C ASP A 145 -20.82 -5.77 4.80
N VAL A 146 -20.48 -6.97 5.31
CA VAL A 146 -19.28 -7.19 6.14
C VAL A 146 -18.01 -6.85 5.36
N THR A 147 -17.90 -7.32 4.12
CA THR A 147 -16.76 -7.03 3.24
C THR A 147 -16.61 -5.54 3.00
N ALA A 148 -17.72 -4.84 2.74
CA ALA A 148 -17.72 -3.37 2.59
C ALA A 148 -17.26 -2.66 3.87
N ALA A 149 -17.66 -3.13 5.06
CA ALA A 149 -17.21 -2.55 6.32
C ALA A 149 -15.71 -2.74 6.56
N LEU A 150 -15.18 -3.92 6.26
CA LEU A 150 -13.74 -4.22 6.36
C LEU A 150 -12.92 -3.40 5.35
N ALA A 151 -13.42 -3.25 4.13
CA ALA A 151 -12.77 -2.43 3.10
C ALA A 151 -12.66 -0.96 3.52
N LYS A 152 -13.75 -0.39 4.05
CA LYS A 152 -13.72 0.97 4.61
C LYS A 152 -12.74 1.10 5.77
N ALA A 153 -12.66 0.09 6.62
CA ALA A 153 -11.70 0.08 7.71
C ALA A 153 -10.24 0.09 7.19
N ALA A 154 -9.94 -0.68 6.14
CA ALA A 154 -8.62 -0.66 5.50
C ALA A 154 -8.27 0.72 4.92
N GLY A 155 -9.23 1.40 4.28
CA GLY A 155 -9.06 2.78 3.81
C GLY A 155 -8.78 3.77 4.95
N VAL A 156 -9.47 3.65 6.07
CA VAL A 156 -9.22 4.47 7.28
C VAL A 156 -7.81 4.24 7.85
N ASP A 157 -7.39 2.98 7.95
CA ASP A 157 -6.04 2.64 8.43
C ASP A 157 -4.96 3.21 7.51
N ALA A 158 -5.12 3.09 6.19
CA ALA A 158 -4.21 3.68 5.21
C ALA A 158 -4.19 5.22 5.31
N LEU A 159 -5.34 5.87 5.44
CA LEU A 159 -5.46 7.32 5.61
C LEU A 159 -4.72 7.82 6.86
N LEU A 160 -4.91 7.14 7.99
CA LEU A 160 -4.26 7.53 9.25
C LEU A 160 -2.75 7.27 9.19
N THR A 161 -2.35 6.15 8.58
CA THR A 161 -0.93 5.79 8.43
C THR A 161 -0.22 6.80 7.54
N ASP A 162 -0.77 7.15 6.37
CA ASP A 162 -0.20 8.17 5.48
C ASP A 162 -0.05 9.54 6.16
N ALA A 163 -0.97 9.87 7.06
CA ALA A 163 -0.97 11.15 7.76
C ALA A 163 0.07 11.28 8.90
N ILE A 164 0.72 10.19 9.32
CA ILE A 164 1.79 10.24 10.32
C ILE A 164 2.97 11.04 9.76
N PRO A 165 3.37 12.17 10.37
CA PRO A 165 4.46 12.97 9.86
C PRO A 165 5.80 12.22 9.82
N ALA A 166 6.64 12.55 8.85
CA ALA A 166 8.01 12.05 8.80
C ALA A 166 8.81 12.43 10.07
N GLY A 167 9.70 11.54 10.47
CA GLY A 167 10.54 11.62 11.67
C GLY A 167 9.85 11.16 12.96
N ILE A 168 8.64 10.61 12.88
CA ILE A 168 7.89 10.08 14.04
C ILE A 168 8.03 8.57 14.16
N ASP A 169 8.02 7.86 13.03
CA ASP A 169 8.17 6.42 12.95
C ASP A 169 9.17 6.08 11.84
N ASP A 170 10.38 5.70 12.26
CA ASP A 170 11.49 5.41 11.35
C ASP A 170 11.15 4.23 10.40
N GLY A 171 10.36 3.25 10.86
CA GLY A 171 9.97 2.10 10.05
C GLY A 171 8.96 2.47 8.97
N LEU A 172 8.00 3.33 9.30
CA LEU A 172 7.05 3.86 8.33
C LEU A 172 7.72 4.80 7.33
N ASP A 173 8.65 5.64 7.78
CA ASP A 173 9.44 6.49 6.89
C ASP A 173 10.28 5.68 5.92
N ASP A 174 10.88 4.58 6.40
CA ASP A 174 11.60 3.65 5.54
C ASP A 174 10.65 2.99 4.53
N THR A 175 9.46 2.58 4.97
CA THR A 175 8.42 2.00 4.11
C THR A 175 8.02 2.98 3.00
N ARG A 176 7.68 4.24 3.32
CA ARG A 176 7.37 5.26 2.31
C ARG A 176 8.53 5.50 1.34
N ARG A 177 9.74 5.57 1.86
CA ARG A 177 10.94 5.90 1.07
C ARG A 177 11.34 4.76 0.15
N GLU A 178 11.05 3.51 0.49
CA GLU A 178 11.57 2.33 -0.22
C GLU A 178 10.50 1.53 -0.94
N ARG A 179 9.31 1.44 -0.35
CA ARG A 179 8.19 0.65 -0.86
C ARG A 179 7.04 1.49 -1.38
N GLY A 180 6.92 2.72 -0.90
CA GLY A 180 5.75 3.55 -1.19
C GLY A 180 4.56 3.16 -0.34
N MET A 181 3.42 3.75 -0.64
CA MET A 181 2.17 3.48 0.06
C MET A 181 0.99 3.50 -0.89
N ALA A 182 0.17 2.45 -0.83
CA ALA A 182 -1.13 2.47 -1.48
C ALA A 182 -1.98 3.62 -0.93
N SER A 183 -2.69 4.32 -1.81
CA SER A 183 -3.65 5.34 -1.38
C SER A 183 -4.78 4.71 -0.55
N PRO A 184 -5.49 5.47 0.29
CA PRO A 184 -6.65 4.99 1.03
C PRO A 184 -7.71 4.32 0.13
N GLU A 185 -7.93 4.87 -1.06
CA GLU A 185 -8.89 4.36 -2.03
C GLU A 185 -8.42 3.03 -2.66
N VAL A 186 -7.11 2.89 -2.92
CA VAL A 186 -6.50 1.63 -3.38
C VAL A 186 -6.61 0.57 -2.30
N ALA A 187 -6.28 0.91 -1.04
CA ALA A 187 -6.41 -0.01 0.09
C ALA A 187 -7.86 -0.47 0.29
N GLU A 188 -8.83 0.46 0.22
CA GLU A 188 -10.27 0.14 0.27
C GLU A 188 -10.67 -0.77 -0.90
N ARG A 189 -10.27 -0.43 -2.14
CA ARG A 189 -10.62 -1.24 -3.32
C ARG A 189 -10.00 -2.63 -3.26
N TRP A 190 -8.73 -2.73 -2.89
CA TRP A 190 -8.00 -3.99 -2.76
C TRP A 190 -8.65 -4.92 -1.72
N ALA A 191 -9.10 -4.37 -0.60
CA ALA A 191 -9.79 -5.11 0.45
C ALA A 191 -11.16 -5.67 0.02
N GLN A 192 -11.81 -5.09 -0.99
CA GLN A 192 -13.08 -5.59 -1.55
C GLN A 192 -12.90 -6.78 -2.50
N LEU A 193 -11.70 -6.98 -3.03
CA LEU A 193 -11.42 -8.06 -3.97
C LEU A 193 -11.35 -9.40 -3.25
N THR A 194 -11.77 -10.46 -3.94
CA THR A 194 -11.46 -11.83 -3.52
C THR A 194 -10.01 -12.16 -3.82
N ASP A 195 -9.44 -13.16 -3.13
CA ASP A 195 -8.06 -13.60 -3.41
C ASP A 195 -7.86 -14.03 -4.88
N ALA A 196 -8.89 -14.63 -5.49
CA ALA A 196 -8.85 -14.99 -6.91
C ALA A 196 -8.76 -13.75 -7.82
N GLU A 197 -9.50 -12.68 -7.50
CA GLU A 197 -9.45 -11.42 -8.26
C GLU A 197 -8.12 -10.70 -8.04
N ARG A 198 -7.57 -10.72 -6.82
CA ARG A 198 -6.24 -10.16 -6.52
C ARG A 198 -5.14 -10.87 -7.30
N LYS A 199 -5.18 -12.20 -7.34
CA LYS A 199 -4.26 -12.99 -8.18
C LYS A 199 -4.43 -12.64 -9.66
N ALA A 200 -5.65 -12.56 -10.17
CA ALA A 200 -5.90 -12.21 -11.56
C ALA A 200 -5.35 -10.82 -11.94
N ILE A 201 -5.48 -9.83 -11.06
CA ILE A 201 -4.87 -8.50 -11.25
C ILE A 201 -3.35 -8.59 -11.29
N ILE A 202 -2.75 -9.35 -10.37
CA ILE A 202 -1.30 -9.51 -10.28
C ILE A 202 -0.75 -10.24 -11.50
N ASP A 203 -1.38 -11.33 -11.91
CA ASP A 203 -1.01 -12.11 -13.08
C ASP A 203 -1.07 -11.21 -14.34
N GLN A 204 -2.17 -10.47 -14.53
CA GLN A 204 -2.31 -9.50 -15.62
C GLN A 204 -1.23 -8.41 -15.58
N LYS A 205 -0.88 -7.92 -14.39
CA LYS A 205 0.16 -6.89 -14.29
C LYS A 205 1.55 -7.43 -14.63
N ILE A 206 1.85 -8.67 -14.27
CA ILE A 206 3.09 -9.35 -14.67
C ILE A 206 3.12 -9.50 -16.19
N GLU A 207 2.03 -9.91 -16.82
CA GLU A 207 1.94 -10.03 -18.28
C GLU A 207 2.17 -8.68 -18.98
N GLU A 208 1.56 -7.60 -18.49
CA GLU A 208 1.76 -6.26 -19.04
C GLU A 208 3.20 -5.78 -18.88
N LEU A 209 3.80 -5.97 -17.71
CA LEU A 209 5.20 -5.60 -17.48
C LEU A 209 6.14 -6.46 -18.34
N ALA A 210 5.83 -7.73 -18.54
CA ALA A 210 6.61 -8.60 -19.40
C ALA A 210 6.54 -8.12 -20.86
N GLU A 211 5.35 -7.78 -21.35
CA GLU A 211 5.18 -7.21 -22.70
C GLU A 211 5.88 -5.86 -22.84
N GLU A 212 5.71 -4.95 -21.88
CA GLU A 212 6.35 -3.63 -21.84
C GLU A 212 7.88 -3.74 -21.89
N TYR A 213 8.44 -4.71 -21.18
CA TYR A 213 9.87 -4.92 -21.05
C TYR A 213 10.47 -5.87 -22.10
N GLY A 214 9.67 -6.42 -23.01
CA GLY A 214 10.13 -7.42 -23.99
C GLY A 214 10.57 -8.75 -23.36
N LEU A 215 10.09 -9.07 -22.16
CA LEU A 215 10.51 -10.23 -21.39
C LEU A 215 9.68 -11.47 -21.71
N GLU A 216 10.35 -12.62 -21.72
CA GLU A 216 9.67 -13.91 -21.69
C GLU A 216 9.52 -14.34 -20.23
N VAL A 217 8.28 -14.42 -19.73
CA VAL A 217 7.94 -15.01 -18.43
C VAL A 217 7.31 -16.38 -18.68
N GLU A 218 7.99 -17.44 -18.23
CA GLU A 218 7.55 -18.83 -18.43
C GLU A 218 6.47 -19.26 -17.43
N ASP A 219 6.55 -18.78 -16.18
CA ASP A 219 5.62 -19.19 -15.12
C ASP A 219 5.44 -18.12 -14.03
N ILE A 220 4.25 -18.13 -13.40
CA ILE A 220 3.92 -17.33 -12.21
C ILE A 220 3.55 -18.31 -11.09
N ILE A 221 4.45 -18.42 -10.12
CA ILE A 221 4.39 -19.45 -9.08
C ILE A 221 3.95 -18.83 -7.76
N TRP A 222 2.76 -19.20 -7.30
CA TRP A 222 2.27 -18.87 -5.96
C TRP A 222 2.82 -19.88 -4.94
N ASP A 223 3.85 -19.50 -4.19
CA ASP A 223 4.60 -20.38 -3.27
C ASP A 223 4.29 -20.06 -1.79
N ASP A 224 3.49 -20.91 -1.15
CA ASP A 224 3.12 -20.79 0.27
C ASP A 224 4.25 -21.18 1.25
N THR A 225 5.38 -21.65 0.73
CA THR A 225 6.54 -22.05 1.55
C THR A 225 7.60 -20.95 1.66
N MET A 226 7.47 -19.86 0.89
CA MET A 226 8.47 -18.81 0.84
C MET A 226 8.39 -17.87 2.05
N SER A 227 9.55 -17.42 2.54
CA SER A 227 9.62 -16.47 3.66
C SER A 227 9.56 -15.00 3.25
N GLY A 228 9.86 -14.70 1.98
CA GLY A 228 9.80 -13.36 1.38
C GLY A 228 8.43 -13.03 0.80
N ASN A 229 8.31 -11.87 0.16
CA ASN A 229 7.09 -11.48 -0.56
C ASN A 229 7.08 -12.00 -2.00
N GLY A 230 8.25 -12.03 -2.65
CA GLY A 230 8.42 -12.52 -4.01
C GLY A 230 9.89 -12.76 -4.36
N SER A 231 10.13 -13.26 -5.57
CA SER A 231 11.45 -13.37 -6.20
C SER A 231 11.34 -13.58 -7.71
N TRP A 232 12.14 -12.88 -8.50
CA TRP A 232 12.44 -13.26 -9.89
C TRP A 232 13.49 -14.38 -9.95
N SER A 233 13.33 -15.31 -10.90
CA SER A 233 14.27 -16.41 -11.15
C SER A 233 14.70 -16.42 -12.61
N GLU A 234 15.83 -15.78 -12.91
CA GLU A 234 16.37 -15.65 -14.27
C GLU A 234 16.53 -16.99 -15.00
N GLY A 235 17.06 -18.01 -14.32
CA GLY A 235 17.29 -19.33 -14.95
C GLY A 235 16.02 -20.12 -15.27
N GLU A 236 14.89 -19.77 -14.65
CA GLU A 236 13.58 -20.40 -14.90
C GLU A 236 12.61 -19.44 -15.61
N LYS A 237 13.03 -18.19 -15.83
CA LYS A 237 12.18 -17.10 -16.30
C LYS A 237 10.84 -17.01 -15.57
N ALA A 238 10.86 -17.17 -14.25
CA ALA A 238 9.66 -17.31 -13.43
C ALA A 238 9.60 -16.29 -12.30
N VAL A 239 8.41 -15.74 -12.06
CA VAL A 239 8.10 -14.91 -10.89
C VAL A 239 7.50 -15.80 -9.80
N ARG A 240 8.05 -15.75 -8.59
CA ARG A 240 7.47 -16.42 -7.42
C ARG A 240 6.88 -15.39 -6.47
N LEU A 241 5.69 -15.65 -5.94
CA LEU A 241 4.97 -14.73 -5.05
C LEU A 241 4.37 -15.46 -3.86
N ASN A 242 4.35 -14.77 -2.71
CA ASN A 242 3.83 -15.32 -1.47
C ASN A 242 2.32 -15.10 -1.37
N PRO A 243 1.49 -16.17 -1.42
CA PRO A 243 0.05 -16.03 -1.33
C PRO A 243 -0.43 -15.51 0.04
N ASP A 244 0.36 -15.66 1.11
CA ASP A 244 0.01 -15.16 2.45
C ASP A 244 0.08 -13.62 2.54
N ARG A 245 0.54 -12.95 1.48
CA ARG A 245 0.63 -11.48 1.37
C ARG A 245 -0.47 -10.86 0.51
N LEU A 246 -1.41 -11.67 0.00
CA LEU A 246 -2.47 -11.18 -0.89
C LEU A 246 -3.38 -10.15 -0.23
N ASP A 247 -3.53 -10.15 1.09
CA ASP A 247 -4.36 -9.16 1.79
C ASP A 247 -3.77 -7.74 1.78
N ASP A 248 -2.48 -7.60 1.45
CA ASP A 248 -1.75 -6.34 1.47
C ASP A 248 -1.45 -5.84 0.03
N PRO A 249 -1.91 -4.64 -0.36
CA PRO A 249 -1.61 -4.07 -1.67
C PRO A 249 -0.10 -3.82 -1.89
N ASP A 250 0.74 -3.86 -0.86
CA ASP A 250 2.21 -3.85 -0.96
C ASP A 250 2.77 -5.01 -1.82
N LEU A 251 1.97 -6.06 -2.09
CA LEU A 251 2.34 -7.07 -3.06
C LEU A 251 2.49 -6.52 -4.49
N LEU A 252 1.81 -5.42 -4.83
CA LEU A 252 1.97 -4.71 -6.10
C LEU A 252 3.35 -4.06 -6.23
N HIS A 253 3.91 -3.52 -5.14
CA HIS A 253 5.33 -3.09 -5.10
C HIS A 253 6.24 -4.27 -5.45
N THR A 254 5.98 -5.41 -4.81
CA THR A 254 6.78 -6.62 -4.99
C THR A 254 6.77 -7.08 -6.45
N VAL A 255 5.60 -7.12 -7.09
CA VAL A 255 5.48 -7.48 -8.52
C VAL A 255 6.35 -6.57 -9.40
N ALA A 256 6.22 -5.26 -9.26
CA ALA A 256 7.01 -4.31 -10.05
C ALA A 256 8.51 -4.38 -9.72
N HIS A 257 8.88 -4.68 -8.48
CA HIS A 257 10.25 -4.91 -8.03
C HIS A 257 10.86 -6.16 -8.69
N GLU A 258 10.18 -7.31 -8.65
CA GLU A 258 10.68 -8.55 -9.25
C GLU A 258 10.77 -8.44 -10.78
N MET A 259 9.77 -7.83 -11.42
CA MET A 259 9.81 -7.59 -12.87
C MET A 259 10.91 -6.61 -13.27
N ARG A 260 11.32 -5.70 -12.37
CA ARG A 260 12.47 -4.84 -12.60
C ARG A 260 13.78 -5.63 -12.59
N HIS A 261 13.93 -6.62 -11.71
CA HIS A 261 15.08 -7.54 -11.78
C HIS A 261 15.15 -8.30 -13.09
N ALA A 262 14.00 -8.75 -13.62
CA ALA A 262 13.95 -9.36 -14.94
C ALA A 262 14.43 -8.39 -16.05
N ARG A 263 13.96 -7.14 -16.03
CA ARG A 263 14.41 -6.10 -17.00
C ARG A 263 15.89 -5.77 -16.87
N GLN A 264 16.45 -5.79 -15.66
CA GLN A 264 17.89 -5.58 -15.44
C GLN A 264 18.70 -6.73 -16.07
N HIS A 265 18.29 -7.98 -15.90
CA HIS A 265 18.93 -9.12 -16.54
C HIS A 265 18.85 -9.09 -18.06
N GLU A 266 17.70 -8.69 -18.62
CA GLU A 266 17.54 -8.49 -20.06
C GLU A 266 18.51 -7.43 -20.59
N ALA A 267 18.58 -6.28 -19.93
CA ALA A 267 19.49 -5.19 -20.30
C ALA A 267 20.95 -5.63 -20.33
N ILE A 268 21.38 -6.42 -19.33
CA ILE A 268 22.73 -6.99 -19.27
C ILE A 268 22.98 -7.97 -20.41
N ARG A 269 21.97 -8.76 -20.78
CA ARG A 269 22.10 -9.72 -21.88
C ARG A 269 22.24 -9.01 -23.22
N ASP A 270 21.42 -7.99 -23.46
CA ASP A 270 21.39 -7.26 -24.72
C ASP A 270 22.63 -6.39 -24.90
N GLU A 271 23.12 -5.76 -23.82
CA GLU A 271 24.41 -5.05 -23.81
C GLU A 271 25.59 -5.97 -24.17
N ASN A 272 25.54 -7.22 -23.70
CA ASN A 272 26.57 -8.23 -23.95
C ASN A 272 26.37 -9.01 -25.25
N ASP A 273 25.27 -8.79 -25.98
CA ASP A 273 25.01 -9.54 -27.19
C ASP A 273 25.95 -9.09 -28.32
N TRP A 274 26.51 -10.07 -29.02
CA TRP A 274 27.43 -9.79 -30.10
C TRP A 274 26.65 -9.34 -31.33
N GLN A 275 26.74 -8.05 -31.64
CA GLN A 275 26.08 -7.49 -32.82
C GLN A 275 27.04 -7.28 -34.00
N PHE A 276 26.54 -7.53 -35.21
CA PHE A 276 27.20 -7.06 -36.43
C PHE A 276 26.79 -5.61 -36.74
N TRP A 277 27.67 -4.85 -37.41
CA TRP A 277 27.46 -3.42 -37.70
C TRP A 277 26.25 -3.08 -38.60
N TRP A 278 25.51 -4.09 -39.09
CA TRP A 278 24.31 -3.94 -39.91
C TRP A 278 23.02 -4.37 -39.17
N GLU A 279 23.14 -4.91 -37.96
CA GLU A 279 22.01 -5.25 -37.10
C GLU A 279 21.68 -4.05 -36.21
N ASP A 280 20.41 -3.93 -35.84
CA ASP A 280 19.97 -2.93 -34.86
C ASP A 280 20.52 -3.34 -33.49
N ASP A 281 20.96 -2.37 -32.69
CA ASP A 281 21.49 -2.62 -31.35
C ASP A 281 20.31 -3.00 -30.42
N PRO A 282 20.22 -4.23 -29.90
CA PRO A 282 19.11 -4.63 -29.02
C PRO A 282 19.08 -3.77 -27.75
N PHE A 283 20.21 -3.18 -27.36
CA PHE A 283 20.26 -2.27 -26.22
C PHE A 283 19.54 -0.93 -26.46
N ASP A 284 19.24 -0.56 -27.72
CA ASP A 284 18.54 0.70 -28.02
C ASP A 284 17.18 0.81 -27.32
N GLU A 285 16.45 -0.30 -27.17
CA GLU A 285 15.14 -0.33 -26.49
C GLU A 285 15.27 0.04 -25.00
N HIS A 286 16.39 -0.33 -24.36
CA HIS A 286 16.67 0.01 -22.96
C HIS A 286 17.00 1.49 -22.76
N ARG A 287 17.61 2.12 -23.77
CA ARG A 287 17.93 3.56 -23.73
C ARG A 287 16.66 4.40 -23.76
N GLU A 288 15.59 3.94 -24.40
CA GLU A 288 14.27 4.59 -24.39
C GLU A 288 13.64 4.61 -23.00
N ASP A 289 13.88 3.57 -22.20
CA ASP A 289 13.50 3.47 -20.78
C ASP A 289 14.43 4.26 -19.84
N GLY A 290 15.45 4.93 -20.39
CA GLY A 290 16.45 5.69 -19.64
C GLY A 290 17.49 4.83 -18.93
N ILE A 291 17.65 3.57 -19.33
CA ILE A 291 18.73 2.69 -18.86
C ILE A 291 19.98 2.98 -19.69
N THR A 292 21.12 3.14 -19.01
CA THR A 292 22.41 3.43 -19.64
C THR A 292 23.35 2.23 -19.57
N GLU A 293 24.27 2.14 -20.53
CA GLU A 293 25.34 1.13 -20.53
C GLU A 293 26.12 1.12 -19.20
N GLU A 294 26.41 2.30 -18.64
CA GLU A 294 27.10 2.43 -17.34
C GLU A 294 26.30 1.78 -16.21
N GLN A 295 24.99 2.01 -16.14
CA GLN A 295 24.13 1.35 -15.16
C GLN A 295 24.06 -0.15 -15.37
N THR A 296 23.98 -0.61 -16.63
CA THR A 296 23.95 -2.03 -16.95
C THR A 296 25.24 -2.73 -16.53
N ASN A 297 26.40 -2.12 -16.78
CA ASN A 297 27.70 -2.63 -16.32
C ASN A 297 27.76 -2.70 -14.78
N ASP A 298 27.29 -1.66 -14.08
CA ASP A 298 27.21 -1.67 -12.61
C ASP A 298 26.30 -2.80 -12.09
N TRP A 299 25.18 -3.06 -12.77
CA TRP A 299 24.28 -4.16 -12.43
C TRP A 299 24.90 -5.53 -12.70
N GLU A 300 25.59 -5.70 -13.83
CA GLU A 300 26.30 -6.94 -14.17
C GLU A 300 27.34 -7.27 -13.09
N GLU A 301 28.22 -6.31 -12.78
CA GLU A 301 29.22 -6.47 -11.70
C GLU A 301 28.55 -6.78 -10.35
N ASN A 302 27.40 -6.16 -10.08
CA ASN A 302 26.63 -6.41 -8.86
C ASN A 302 26.05 -7.82 -8.83
N PHE A 303 25.44 -8.33 -9.91
CA PHE A 303 24.89 -9.69 -9.96
C PHE A 303 25.99 -10.76 -9.86
N GLU A 304 27.15 -10.54 -10.50
CA GLU A 304 28.31 -11.44 -10.36
C GLU A 304 28.80 -11.54 -8.90
N ASN A 305 28.64 -10.47 -8.13
CA ASN A 305 29.12 -10.34 -6.76
C ASN A 305 28.00 -10.20 -5.73
N TYR A 306 26.81 -10.70 -6.06
CA TYR A 306 25.58 -10.45 -5.32
C TYR A 306 25.68 -10.81 -3.84
N LYS A 307 25.13 -9.94 -2.98
CA LYS A 307 25.10 -10.11 -1.53
C LYS A 307 23.72 -10.59 -1.11
N PRO A 308 23.59 -11.80 -0.54
CA PRO A 308 22.31 -12.26 -0.02
C PRO A 308 21.90 -11.45 1.23
N SER A 309 20.60 -11.41 1.51
CA SER A 309 20.00 -10.70 2.65
C SER A 309 20.45 -11.16 4.03
N SER A 310 21.14 -12.29 4.11
CA SER A 310 21.77 -12.81 5.33
C SER A 310 23.20 -13.27 5.01
N PRO A 311 24.20 -12.97 5.85
CA PRO A 311 24.11 -12.43 7.21
C PRO A 311 24.04 -10.90 7.32
N ASP A 312 24.24 -10.16 6.22
CA ASP A 312 24.35 -8.70 6.22
C ASP A 312 23.24 -8.08 5.37
N TYR A 313 22.13 -7.74 6.03
CA TYR A 313 20.97 -7.17 5.37
C TYR A 313 21.27 -5.79 4.77
N ASP A 314 22.09 -4.97 5.43
CA ASP A 314 22.45 -3.64 4.94
C ASP A 314 23.27 -3.73 3.65
N ALA A 315 24.18 -4.72 3.56
CA ALA A 315 24.94 -4.96 2.35
C ALA A 315 24.05 -5.40 1.17
N TYR A 316 23.06 -6.27 1.42
CA TYR A 316 22.06 -6.65 0.42
C TYR A 316 21.20 -5.45 -0.01
N TYR A 317 20.68 -4.74 0.97
CA TYR A 317 19.72 -3.66 0.78
C TYR A 317 20.32 -2.51 -0.04
N ASN A 318 21.58 -2.13 0.19
CA ASN A 318 22.21 -0.99 -0.49
C ASN A 318 22.80 -1.34 -1.88
N GLN A 319 22.53 -2.53 -2.42
CA GLN A 319 23.00 -2.92 -3.74
C GLN A 319 22.33 -2.11 -4.86
N PRO A 320 23.06 -1.65 -5.89
CA PRO A 320 22.50 -0.91 -7.01
C PRO A 320 21.27 -1.55 -7.65
N VAL A 321 21.27 -2.87 -7.88
CA VAL A 321 20.14 -3.59 -8.49
C VAL A 321 18.89 -3.55 -7.61
N GLU A 322 19.08 -3.67 -6.29
CA GLU A 322 18.01 -3.67 -5.30
C GLU A 322 17.44 -2.26 -5.07
N VAL A 323 18.30 -1.23 -5.08
CA VAL A 323 17.88 0.18 -4.97
C VAL A 323 17.03 0.59 -6.17
N ASP A 324 17.44 0.21 -7.38
CA ASP A 324 16.69 0.47 -8.61
C ASP A 324 15.35 -0.27 -8.62
N ALA A 325 15.34 -1.58 -8.28
CA ALA A 325 14.12 -2.37 -8.22
C ALA A 325 13.13 -1.85 -7.16
N ARG A 326 13.60 -1.45 -5.97
CA ARG A 326 12.74 -0.84 -4.94
C ARG A 326 12.17 0.51 -5.38
N LYS A 327 12.95 1.32 -6.08
CA LYS A 327 12.46 2.57 -6.66
C LYS A 327 11.31 2.32 -7.63
N THR A 328 11.45 1.38 -8.57
CA THR A 328 10.38 1.01 -9.52
C THR A 328 9.14 0.50 -8.80
N GLY A 329 9.30 -0.40 -7.83
CA GLY A 329 8.19 -0.90 -7.03
C GLY A 329 7.43 0.23 -6.31
N ARG A 330 8.17 1.18 -5.72
CA ARG A 330 7.59 2.33 -5.02
C ARG A 330 6.82 3.24 -5.96
N GLU A 331 7.43 3.59 -7.09
CA GLU A 331 6.80 4.46 -8.07
C GLU A 331 5.53 3.83 -8.64
N TYR A 332 5.47 2.50 -8.79
CA TYR A 332 4.24 1.83 -9.17
C TYR A 332 3.17 1.91 -8.07
N LEU A 333 3.51 1.53 -6.83
CA LEU A 333 2.54 1.51 -5.73
C LEU A 333 2.00 2.91 -5.39
N ASP A 334 2.83 3.94 -5.44
CA ASP A 334 2.43 5.32 -5.15
C ASP A 334 1.46 5.90 -6.21
N ASN A 335 1.48 5.35 -7.43
CA ASN A 335 0.70 5.86 -8.57
C ASN A 335 -0.46 4.96 -9.00
N VAL A 336 -0.59 3.75 -8.46
CA VAL A 336 -1.72 2.87 -8.77
C VAL A 336 -3.03 3.51 -8.29
N THR A 337 -4.10 3.34 -9.05
CA THR A 337 -5.42 3.87 -8.71
C THR A 337 -6.48 2.75 -8.67
N PRO A 338 -7.64 2.98 -8.03
CA PRO A 338 -8.74 2.01 -8.09
C PRO A 338 -9.18 1.69 -9.52
N GLU A 339 -9.16 2.66 -10.42
CA GLU A 339 -9.51 2.47 -11.83
C GLU A 339 -8.52 1.55 -12.55
N GLU A 340 -7.24 1.63 -12.19
CA GLU A 340 -6.20 0.75 -12.72
C GLU A 340 -6.41 -0.70 -12.23
N LEU A 341 -6.74 -0.90 -10.95
CA LEU A 341 -7.10 -2.22 -10.43
C LEU A 341 -8.30 -2.82 -11.17
N ASP A 342 -9.32 -1.99 -11.42
CA ASP A 342 -10.52 -2.42 -12.16
C ASP A 342 -10.22 -2.73 -13.63
N ARG A 343 -9.29 -2.00 -14.26
CA ARG A 343 -8.81 -2.26 -15.63
C ARG A 343 -8.13 -3.63 -15.70
N LEU A 344 -7.14 -3.86 -14.84
CA LEU A 344 -6.40 -5.12 -14.77
C LEU A 344 -7.34 -6.31 -14.51
N LEU A 345 -8.29 -6.16 -13.58
CA LEU A 345 -9.28 -7.20 -13.29
C LEU A 345 -10.21 -7.49 -14.47
N LYS A 346 -10.48 -6.49 -15.31
CA LYS A 346 -11.31 -6.66 -16.49
C LYS A 346 -10.55 -7.36 -17.62
N GLU A 347 -9.27 -7.06 -17.78
CA GLU A 347 -8.43 -7.59 -18.86
C GLU A 347 -7.95 -9.02 -18.59
N SER A 348 -7.86 -9.41 -17.31
CA SER A 348 -7.61 -10.80 -16.88
C SER A 348 -8.74 -11.80 -17.16
N LYS A 349 -9.86 -11.38 -17.76
CA LYS A 349 -11.04 -12.22 -18.06
C LYS A 349 -11.21 -12.46 -19.55
#